data_AF-A0A931HDV6-F1
#
_entry.id   AF-A0A931HDV6-F1
#
_cell.length_a   1.000
_cell.length_b   1.000
_cell.length_c   1.000
_cell.angle_alpha   90.00
_cell.angle_beta   90.00
_cell.angle_gamma   90.00
#
_symmetry.space_group_name_H-M   'P 1'
#
loop_
_entity.id
_entity.type
_entity.pdbx_description
1 polymer ?
#
loop_
_entity_poly.entity_id
_entity_poly.type
_entity_poly.pdbx_seq_one_letter_code
_entity_poly.pdbx_strand_id
1 'polypeptide(L)'
;MNPEEALATATQFVLDQPLLALAIGGVLLGIVGAMLRGLSPMLGGFVRGLGNLSLVAALLLTIAQVARFGGDFDLAMPQIGIKKQTVEGEETRVEMSGDGHFWIRAEVNGVEQDFLVDTGATLTAIAPSTAEASRIEPPKVRRQIAMRTANGTVPAEIASIDELSFGNIVARDLDTVVAPGLGDQNVLGMNFLSRLESWRVERRTLILVPHHPQPTSET
;
A
#
# COMPACT_ATOMS: atom_id res chain seq x y z
N MET A 1 -24.16 34.75 1.71
CA MET A 1 -24.72 33.76 0.78
C MET A 1 -26.22 33.78 0.98
N ASN A 2 -26.97 34.03 -0.10
CA ASN A 2 -28.42 34.09 -0.03
C ASN A 2 -29.01 32.66 0.05
N PRO A 3 -30.16 32.45 0.72
CA PRO A 3 -30.74 31.12 0.90
C PRO A 3 -31.07 30.41 -0.42
N GLU A 4 -31.42 31.16 -1.47
CA GLU A 4 -31.67 30.62 -2.82
C GLU A 4 -30.39 30.11 -3.50
N GLU A 5 -29.27 30.81 -3.32
CA GLU A 5 -27.96 30.39 -3.85
C GLU A 5 -27.45 29.14 -3.13
N ALA A 6 -27.68 29.05 -1.82
CA ALA A 6 -27.31 27.88 -1.02
C ALA A 6 -28.10 26.64 -1.46
N LEU A 7 -29.40 26.79 -1.73
CA LEU A 7 -30.25 25.68 -2.22
C LEU A 7 -29.84 25.23 -3.63
N ALA A 8 -29.56 26.17 -4.53
CA ALA A 8 -29.09 25.85 -5.89
C ALA A 8 -27.77 25.08 -5.85
N THR A 9 -26.82 25.53 -5.03
CA THR A 9 -25.51 24.89 -4.84
C THR A 9 -25.64 23.48 -4.27
N ALA A 10 -26.48 23.29 -3.25
CA ALA A 10 -26.72 21.99 -2.64
C ALA A 10 -27.39 21.01 -3.62
N THR A 11 -28.35 21.50 -4.42
CA THR A 11 -29.05 20.68 -5.42
C THR A 11 -28.08 20.21 -6.49
N GLN A 12 -27.24 21.11 -7.00
CA GLN A 12 -26.26 20.78 -8.02
C GLN A 12 -25.20 19.80 -7.50
N PHE A 13 -24.70 20.01 -6.27
CA PHE A 13 -23.79 19.07 -5.61
C PHE A 13 -24.37 17.65 -5.48
N VAL A 14 -25.65 17.53 -5.11
CA VAL A 14 -26.32 16.22 -5.02
C VAL A 14 -26.47 15.57 -6.40
N LEU A 15 -26.82 16.36 -7.43
CA LEU A 15 -26.96 15.85 -8.80
C LEU A 15 -25.62 15.41 -9.41
N ASP A 16 -24.52 16.03 -9.02
CA ASP A 16 -23.17 15.66 -9.43
C ASP A 16 -22.67 14.36 -8.75
N GLN A 17 -23.36 13.90 -7.70
CA GLN A 17 -23.03 12.68 -6.96
C GLN A 17 -24.12 11.62 -7.17
N PRO A 18 -24.01 10.75 -8.20
CA PRO A 18 -25.11 9.86 -8.61
C PRO A 18 -25.55 8.90 -7.51
N LEU A 19 -24.63 8.43 -6.66
CA LEU A 19 -24.95 7.59 -5.49
C LEU A 19 -25.75 8.35 -4.43
N LEU A 20 -25.38 9.60 -4.16
CA LEU A 20 -26.05 10.42 -3.17
C LEU A 20 -27.46 10.77 -3.63
N ALA A 21 -27.62 11.13 -4.91
CA ALA A 21 -28.93 11.36 -5.52
C ALA A 21 -29.84 10.12 -5.44
N LEU A 22 -29.31 8.93 -5.76
CA LEU A 22 -30.05 7.67 -5.66
C LEU A 22 -30.48 7.33 -4.22
N ALA A 23 -29.57 7.52 -3.25
CA ALA A 23 -29.86 7.28 -1.85
C ALA A 23 -30.96 8.23 -1.32
N ILE A 24 -30.82 9.54 -1.59
CA ILE A 24 -31.81 10.55 -1.18
C ILE A 24 -33.17 10.28 -1.84
N GLY A 25 -33.18 9.98 -3.15
CA GLY A 25 -34.40 9.62 -3.87
C GLY A 25 -35.09 8.39 -3.27
N GLY A 26 -34.33 7.35 -2.92
CA GLY A 26 -34.84 6.16 -2.25
C GLY A 26 -35.49 6.45 -0.90
N VAL A 27 -34.87 7.31 -0.07
CA VAL A 27 -35.44 7.76 1.22
C VAL A 27 -36.74 8.52 1.00
N LEU A 28 -36.78 9.47 0.07
CA LEU A 28 -37.97 10.28 -0.22
C LEU A 28 -39.14 9.41 -0.71
N LEU A 29 -38.88 8.47 -1.62
CA LEU A 29 -39.88 7.50 -2.09
C LEU A 29 -40.40 6.63 -0.93
N GLY A 30 -39.52 6.23 0.00
CA GLY A 30 -39.92 5.49 1.19
C GLY A 30 -40.90 6.28 2.08
N ILE A 31 -40.63 7.57 2.31
CA ILE A 31 -41.47 8.48 3.09
C ILE A 31 -42.82 8.71 2.39
N VAL A 32 -42.80 9.04 1.09
CA VAL A 32 -44.02 9.26 0.29
C VAL A 32 -44.86 7.99 0.24
N GLY A 33 -44.24 6.82 0.04
CA GLY A 33 -44.93 5.53 0.06
C GLY A 33 -45.57 5.22 1.43
N ALA A 34 -44.93 5.60 2.53
CA ALA A 34 -45.51 5.47 3.87
C ALA A 34 -46.72 6.38 4.08
N MET A 35 -46.66 7.62 3.59
CA MET A 35 -47.79 8.57 3.65
C MET A 35 -48.97 8.13 2.79
N LEU A 36 -48.70 7.68 1.56
CA LEU A 36 -49.73 7.22 0.62
C LEU A 36 -50.46 5.95 1.08
N ARG A 37 -49.87 5.17 1.99
CA ARG A 37 -50.51 3.96 2.55
C ARG A 37 -51.83 4.29 3.29
N GLY A 38 -51.97 5.50 3.82
CA GLY A 38 -53.21 5.98 4.44
C GLY A 38 -54.34 6.25 3.44
N LEU A 39 -54.02 6.50 2.16
CA LEU A 39 -54.98 6.77 1.09
C LEU A 39 -55.27 5.52 0.25
N SER A 40 -54.21 4.82 -0.17
CA SER A 40 -54.28 3.57 -0.89
C SER A 40 -53.18 2.63 -0.39
N PRO A 41 -53.54 1.54 0.31
CA PRO A 41 -52.56 0.59 0.83
C PRO A 41 -51.68 -0.03 -0.27
N MET A 42 -52.27 -0.29 -1.43
CA MET A 42 -51.58 -0.89 -2.59
C MET A 42 -50.57 0.09 -3.20
N LEU A 43 -51.00 1.33 -3.47
CA LEU A 43 -50.13 2.34 -4.07
C LEU A 43 -48.99 2.74 -3.12
N GLY A 44 -49.29 2.95 -1.84
CA GLY A 44 -48.28 3.25 -0.84
C GLY A 44 -47.26 2.11 -0.65
N GLY A 45 -47.73 0.85 -0.70
CA GLY A 45 -46.86 -0.32 -0.71
C GLY A 45 -45.92 -0.36 -1.92
N PHE A 46 -46.45 -0.09 -3.12
CA PHE A 46 -45.68 -0.07 -4.36
C PHE A 46 -44.58 1.02 -4.35
N VAL A 47 -44.95 2.26 -4.02
CA VAL A 47 -44.00 3.40 -3.97
C VAL A 47 -42.90 3.15 -2.93
N ARG A 48 -43.25 2.60 -1.78
CA ARG A 48 -42.26 2.22 -0.75
C ARG A 48 -41.34 1.10 -1.22
N GLY A 49 -41.85 0.13 -1.98
CA GLY A 49 -41.05 -0.91 -2.60
C GLY A 49 -39.99 -0.36 -3.55
N LEU A 50 -40.37 0.61 -4.40
CA LEU A 50 -39.44 1.31 -5.29
C LEU A 50 -38.36 2.09 -4.52
N GLY A 51 -38.74 2.75 -3.42
CA GLY A 51 -37.78 3.42 -2.54
C GLY A 51 -36.75 2.45 -1.95
N ASN A 52 -37.22 1.32 -1.40
CA ASN A 52 -36.33 0.28 -0.85
C ASN A 52 -35.39 -0.30 -1.92
N LEU A 53 -35.90 -0.58 -3.13
CA LEU A 53 -35.07 -1.10 -4.23
C LEU A 53 -33.99 -0.10 -4.63
N SER A 54 -34.32 1.20 -4.65
CA SER A 54 -33.36 2.27 -4.95
C SER A 54 -32.26 2.34 -3.89
N LEU A 55 -32.59 2.16 -2.60
CA LEU A 55 -31.61 2.12 -1.52
C LEU A 55 -30.70 0.88 -1.60
N VAL A 56 -31.26 -0.29 -1.92
CA VAL A 56 -30.46 -1.52 -2.13
C VAL A 56 -29.52 -1.34 -3.33
N ALA A 57 -30.00 -0.75 -4.43
CA ALA A 57 -29.16 -0.45 -5.58
C ALA A 57 -28.03 0.55 -5.23
N ALA A 58 -28.34 1.62 -4.50
CA ALA A 58 -27.34 2.57 -4.03
C ALA A 58 -26.29 1.93 -3.11
N LEU A 59 -26.71 1.02 -2.21
CA LEU A 59 -25.80 0.26 -1.36
C LEU A 59 -24.91 -0.69 -2.17
N LEU A 60 -25.48 -1.46 -3.10
CA LEU A 60 -24.72 -2.38 -3.94
C LEU A 60 -23.73 -1.65 -4.84
N LEU A 61 -24.13 -0.51 -5.42
CA LEU A 61 -23.23 0.32 -6.23
C LEU A 61 -22.14 0.97 -5.37
N THR A 62 -22.46 1.40 -4.14
CA THR A 62 -21.45 1.85 -3.18
C THR A 62 -20.46 0.73 -2.90
N ILE A 63 -20.92 -0.48 -2.58
CA ILE A 63 -20.05 -1.64 -2.33
C ILE A 63 -19.22 -1.96 -3.57
N ALA A 64 -19.81 -1.96 -4.76
CA ALA A 64 -19.10 -2.23 -6.01
C ALA A 64 -18.08 -1.14 -6.36
N GLN A 65 -18.39 0.12 -6.10
CA GLN A 65 -17.47 1.23 -6.28
C GLN A 65 -16.32 1.12 -5.27
N VAL A 66 -16.63 0.91 -3.99
CA VAL A 66 -15.66 0.67 -2.92
C VAL A 66 -14.77 -0.53 -3.23
N ALA A 67 -15.31 -1.63 -3.75
CA ALA A 67 -14.53 -2.82 -4.14
C ALA A 67 -13.66 -2.58 -5.38
N ARG A 68 -14.08 -1.70 -6.31
CA ARG A 68 -13.29 -1.31 -7.48
C ARG A 68 -12.18 -0.31 -7.17
N PHE A 69 -12.40 0.56 -6.18
CA PHE A 69 -11.38 1.48 -5.67
C PHE A 69 -10.52 0.83 -4.58
N GLY A 70 -11.01 -0.24 -3.96
CA GLY A 70 -10.50 -0.82 -2.74
C GLY A 70 -10.21 -2.31 -2.87
N GLY A 71 -9.34 -2.65 -3.82
CA GLY A 71 -8.47 -3.83 -3.63
C GLY A 71 -7.63 -3.73 -2.35
N ASP A 72 -7.54 -2.54 -1.76
CA ASP A 72 -6.72 -2.20 -0.58
C ASP A 72 -7.57 -1.61 0.58
N PHE A 73 -8.74 -2.17 0.90
CA PHE A 73 -9.33 -1.97 2.25
C PHE A 73 -8.60 -2.91 3.23
N ASP A 74 -7.33 -2.60 3.49
CA ASP A 74 -6.58 -3.21 4.56
C ASP A 74 -7.11 -2.62 5.88
N LEU A 75 -8.14 -3.28 6.42
CA LEU A 75 -8.73 -2.96 7.73
C LEU A 75 -7.65 -3.16 8.80
N ALA A 76 -6.82 -2.15 9.05
CA ALA A 76 -5.99 -1.93 10.23
C ALA A 76 -5.70 -3.21 11.04
N MET A 77 -5.08 -4.19 10.39
CA MET A 77 -4.63 -5.42 11.02
C MET A 77 -3.10 -5.38 10.90
N PRO A 78 -2.37 -5.06 11.99
CA PRO A 78 -0.95 -5.22 11.96
C PRO A 78 -0.68 -6.71 11.77
N GLN A 79 -0.01 -7.05 10.65
CA GLN A 79 0.65 -8.33 10.34
C GLN A 79 -0.02 -9.31 9.35
N ILE A 80 -1.13 -8.99 8.66
CA ILE A 80 -1.62 -9.85 7.54
C ILE A 80 -1.97 -9.03 6.28
N GLY A 81 -1.04 -8.18 5.85
CA GLY A 81 -0.96 -7.78 4.45
C GLY A 81 -0.10 -8.81 3.75
N ILE A 82 -0.71 -9.72 2.96
CA ILE A 82 0.06 -10.66 2.14
C ILE A 82 0.80 -9.83 1.10
N LYS A 83 2.01 -9.38 1.46
CA LYS A 83 2.99 -8.81 0.53
C LYS A 83 3.30 -9.93 -0.45
N LYS A 84 2.68 -9.87 -1.63
CA LYS A 84 2.76 -10.95 -2.60
C LYS A 84 4.09 -10.85 -3.34
N GLN A 85 5.14 -11.33 -2.66
CA GLN A 85 6.42 -11.65 -3.25
C GLN A 85 6.34 -13.08 -3.78
N THR A 86 6.52 -13.26 -5.08
CA THR A 86 6.43 -14.55 -5.76
C THR A 86 7.62 -14.71 -6.69
N VAL A 87 8.05 -15.95 -6.89
CA VAL A 87 9.07 -16.27 -7.89
C VAL A 87 8.38 -16.92 -9.07
N GLU A 88 8.57 -16.35 -10.26
CA GLU A 88 8.06 -16.90 -11.52
C GLU A 88 9.24 -17.08 -12.47
N GLY A 89 9.64 -18.34 -12.69
CA GLY A 89 10.82 -18.66 -13.48
C GLY A 89 12.09 -18.11 -12.83
N GLU A 90 12.78 -17.21 -13.52
CA GLU A 90 14.03 -16.58 -13.05
C GLU A 90 13.80 -15.21 -12.38
N GLU A 91 12.54 -14.79 -12.22
CA GLU A 91 12.21 -13.44 -11.73
C GLU A 91 11.54 -13.50 -10.34
N THR A 92 12.00 -12.64 -9.43
CA THR A 92 11.22 -12.30 -8.22
C THR A 92 10.28 -11.14 -8.55
N ARG A 93 8.99 -11.33 -8.32
CA ARG A 93 7.91 -10.35 -8.54
C ARG A 93 7.34 -9.89 -7.23
N VAL A 94 7.22 -8.57 -7.06
CA VAL A 94 6.69 -7.92 -5.86
C VAL A 94 5.55 -7.02 -6.28
N GLU A 95 4.34 -7.33 -5.81
CA GLU A 95 3.17 -6.46 -6.04
C GLU A 95 3.27 -5.17 -5.22
N MET A 96 2.89 -4.05 -5.83
CA MET A 96 2.85 -2.74 -5.17
C MET A 96 1.80 -2.78 -4.06
N SER A 97 2.22 -2.35 -2.87
CA SER A 97 1.37 -2.22 -1.70
C SER A 97 0.32 -1.11 -1.89
N GLY A 98 -0.72 -1.11 -1.05
CA GLY A 98 -1.81 -0.13 -1.09
C GLY A 98 -1.37 1.31 -0.81
N ASP A 99 -0.23 1.49 -0.13
CA ASP A 99 0.43 2.78 0.08
C ASP A 99 1.14 3.33 -1.18
N GLY A 100 1.20 2.56 -2.26
CA GLY A 100 1.86 2.95 -3.51
C GLY A 100 3.36 2.66 -3.53
N HIS A 101 3.89 1.96 -2.53
CA HIS A 101 5.30 1.59 -2.44
C HIS A 101 5.54 0.10 -2.71
N PHE A 102 6.77 -0.26 -3.04
CA PHE A 102 7.21 -1.65 -3.12
C PHE A 102 7.93 -2.02 -1.82
N TRP A 103 7.43 -3.07 -1.18
CA TRP A 103 8.00 -3.60 0.06
C TRP A 103 8.51 -5.01 -0.18
N ILE A 104 9.79 -5.23 0.10
CA ILE A 104 10.44 -6.53 0.02
C ILE A 104 10.56 -7.09 1.43
N ARG A 105 10.19 -8.35 1.59
CA ARG A 105 10.49 -9.11 2.79
C ARG A 105 11.74 -9.93 2.53
N ALA A 106 12.80 -9.62 3.24
CA ALA A 106 14.11 -10.21 3.06
C ALA A 106 14.68 -10.73 4.38
N GLU A 107 15.48 -11.79 4.29
CA GLU A 107 16.32 -12.22 5.39
C GLU A 107 17.64 -11.45 5.35
N VAL A 108 17.95 -10.77 6.44
CA VAL A 108 19.23 -10.09 6.67
C VAL A 108 20.01 -10.93 7.66
N ASN A 109 21.08 -11.57 7.21
CA ASN A 109 21.86 -12.51 8.02
C ASN A 109 20.98 -13.57 8.73
N GLY A 110 19.92 -14.03 8.04
CA GLY A 110 18.95 -15.01 8.56
C GLY A 110 17.84 -14.44 9.45
N VAL A 111 17.70 -13.12 9.56
CA VAL A 111 16.63 -12.45 10.30
C VAL A 111 15.68 -11.75 9.33
N GLU A 112 14.40 -12.09 9.39
CA GLU A 112 13.39 -11.48 8.52
C GLU A 112 13.22 -9.99 8.82
N GLN A 113 13.28 -9.17 7.78
CA GLN A 113 13.15 -7.73 7.81
C GLN A 113 12.38 -7.23 6.59
N ASP A 114 11.64 -6.14 6.77
CA ASP A 114 10.93 -5.46 5.69
C ASP A 114 11.77 -4.29 5.16
N PHE A 115 11.86 -4.17 3.84
CA PHE A 115 12.58 -3.10 3.15
C PHE A 115 11.66 -2.34 2.19
N LEU A 116 11.68 -1.01 2.28
CA LEU A 116 11.15 -0.13 1.26
C LEU A 116 12.13 -0.09 0.08
N VAL A 117 11.65 -0.31 -1.14
CA VAL A 117 12.47 -0.10 -2.34
C VAL A 117 12.49 1.38 -2.68
N ASP A 118 13.67 1.99 -2.68
CA ASP A 118 13.86 3.40 -2.98
C ASP A 118 14.95 3.61 -4.04
N THR A 119 14.52 3.90 -5.28
CA THR A 119 15.43 4.19 -6.40
C THR A 119 16.13 5.55 -6.25
N GLY A 120 15.65 6.42 -5.35
CA GLY A 120 16.29 7.69 -5.01
C GLY A 120 17.43 7.54 -4.00
N ALA A 121 17.51 6.41 -3.30
CA ALA A 121 18.56 6.12 -2.35
C ALA A 121 19.78 5.51 -3.06
N THR A 122 20.94 6.18 -2.98
CA THR A 122 22.19 5.63 -3.52
C THR A 122 22.65 4.39 -2.77
N LEU A 123 22.46 4.37 -1.44
CA LEU A 123 22.88 3.29 -0.55
C LEU A 123 21.66 2.68 0.14
N THR A 124 21.72 1.36 0.33
CA THR A 124 20.86 0.62 1.25
C THR A 124 21.11 1.12 2.66
N ALA A 125 20.04 1.31 3.42
CA ALA A 125 20.08 1.82 4.78
C ALA A 125 19.19 0.99 5.68
N ILE A 126 19.66 0.74 6.89
CA ILE A 126 18.95 -0.07 7.88
C ILE A 126 18.76 0.70 9.19
N ALA A 127 17.68 0.39 9.88
CA ALA A 127 17.41 0.89 11.21
C ALA A 127 18.42 0.29 12.21
N PRO A 128 18.77 1.01 13.30
CA PRO A 128 19.62 0.46 14.37
C PRO A 128 19.09 -0.86 14.95
N SER A 129 17.76 -0.99 15.08
CA SER A 129 17.09 -2.21 15.54
C SER A 129 17.32 -3.39 14.60
N THR A 130 17.33 -3.16 13.29
CA THR A 130 17.63 -4.18 12.28
C THR A 130 19.09 -4.61 12.34
N ALA A 131 20.02 -3.65 12.51
CA ALA A 131 21.44 -3.95 12.67
C ALA A 131 21.70 -4.81 13.90
N GLU A 132 21.07 -4.47 15.03
CA GLU A 132 21.17 -5.24 16.27
C GLU A 132 20.58 -6.65 16.13
N ALA A 133 19.34 -6.75 15.61
CA ALA A 133 18.67 -8.03 15.44
C ALA A 133 19.45 -8.98 14.51
N SER A 134 20.03 -8.43 13.43
CA SER A 134 20.77 -9.18 12.42
C SER A 134 22.26 -9.37 12.77
N ARG A 135 22.67 -8.97 13.99
CA ARG A 135 24.06 -9.04 14.49
C ARG A 135 25.09 -8.40 13.55
N ILE A 136 24.70 -7.30 12.91
CA ILE A 136 25.60 -6.52 12.06
C ILE A 136 26.52 -5.72 12.96
N GLU A 137 27.79 -6.13 13.02
CA GLU A 137 28.77 -5.47 13.86
C GLU A 137 29.16 -4.11 13.26
N PRO A 138 29.22 -3.05 14.07
CA PRO A 138 29.80 -1.79 13.63
C PRO A 138 31.28 -2.01 13.33
N PRO A 139 31.84 -1.36 12.29
CA PRO A 139 33.25 -1.50 11.96
C PRO A 139 34.13 -1.12 13.15
N LYS A 140 35.27 -1.82 13.31
CA LYS A 140 36.26 -1.58 14.37
C LYS A 140 36.65 -0.10 14.52
N VAL A 141 36.57 0.65 13.43
CA VAL A 141 36.64 2.11 13.41
C VAL A 141 35.28 2.64 12.99
N ARG A 142 34.52 3.20 13.93
CA ARG A 142 33.26 3.89 13.62
C ARG A 142 33.54 5.06 12.69
N ARG A 143 33.05 4.96 11.45
CA ARG A 143 33.03 6.06 10.49
C ARG A 143 31.60 6.54 10.36
N GLN A 144 31.33 7.67 10.97
CA GLN A 144 30.10 8.40 10.74
C GLN A 144 30.23 9.17 9.44
N ILE A 145 29.23 9.02 8.58
CA ILE A 145 29.07 9.78 7.37
C ILE A 145 27.79 10.62 7.47
N ALA A 146 27.80 11.73 6.75
CA ALA A 146 26.62 12.56 6.56
C ALA A 146 25.86 12.06 5.33
N MET A 147 24.68 11.50 5.51
CA MET A 147 23.79 11.11 4.43
C MET A 147 22.80 12.23 4.15
N ARG A 148 22.63 12.59 2.87
CA ARG A 148 21.57 13.53 2.47
C ARG A 148 20.29 12.77 2.15
N THR A 149 19.22 13.12 2.86
CA THR A 149 17.87 12.58 2.68
C THR A 149 16.90 13.70 2.28
N ALA A 150 15.65 13.35 1.99
CA ALA A 150 14.60 14.34 1.73
C ALA A 150 14.37 15.29 2.92
N ASN A 151 14.56 14.80 4.15
CA ASN A 151 14.39 15.57 5.37
C ASN A 151 15.67 16.32 5.82
N GLY A 152 16.68 16.38 4.95
CA GLY A 152 17.96 17.00 5.23
C GLY A 152 19.07 15.98 5.49
N THR A 153 20.17 16.45 6.08
CA THR A 153 21.35 15.63 6.32
C THR A 153 21.23 14.90 7.65
N VAL A 154 21.35 13.58 7.64
CA VAL A 154 21.33 12.72 8.84
C VAL A 154 22.68 12.03 9.03
N PRO A 155 23.12 11.82 10.28
CA PRO A 155 24.29 10.98 10.54
C PRO A 155 23.95 9.52 10.24
N ALA A 156 24.89 8.80 9.65
CA ALA A 156 24.80 7.37 9.40
C ALA A 156 26.14 6.69 9.65
N GLU A 157 26.13 5.42 10.03
CA GLU A 157 27.34 4.62 10.27
C GLU A 157 27.50 3.58 9.18
N ILE A 158 28.70 3.48 8.59
CA ILE A 158 28.97 2.48 7.55
C ILE A 158 28.92 1.08 8.17
N ALA A 159 28.25 0.15 7.50
CA ALA A 159 28.19 -1.26 7.86
C ALA A 159 28.13 -2.14 6.61
N SER A 160 28.10 -3.46 6.79
CA SER A 160 27.90 -4.43 5.71
C SER A 160 26.92 -5.50 6.15
N ILE A 161 26.04 -5.91 5.23
CA ILE A 161 25.20 -7.09 5.37
C ILE A 161 25.96 -8.27 4.75
N ASP A 162 26.15 -9.35 5.50
CA ASP A 162 26.88 -10.52 5.01
C ASP A 162 26.06 -11.25 3.96
N GLU A 163 24.76 -11.41 4.22
CA GLU A 163 23.80 -11.99 3.28
C GLU A 163 22.43 -11.30 3.40
N LEU A 164 21.94 -10.80 2.26
CA LEU A 164 20.57 -10.37 2.07
C LEU A 164 19.92 -11.34 1.07
N SER A 165 18.86 -12.04 1.48
CA SER A 165 18.18 -13.01 0.61
C SER A 165 16.67 -12.81 0.60
N PHE A 166 16.05 -13.00 -0.55
CA PHE A 166 14.60 -13.00 -0.72
C PHE A 166 14.22 -13.59 -2.09
N GLY A 167 13.12 -14.35 -2.14
CA GLY A 167 12.69 -15.00 -3.37
C GLY A 167 13.80 -15.89 -3.95
N ASN A 168 14.23 -15.60 -5.18
CA ASN A 168 15.36 -16.26 -5.83
C ASN A 168 16.65 -15.41 -5.85
N ILE A 169 16.73 -14.36 -5.04
CA ILE A 169 17.83 -13.39 -5.01
C ILE A 169 18.64 -13.57 -3.74
N VAL A 170 19.97 -13.59 -3.88
CA VAL A 170 20.93 -13.53 -2.78
C VAL A 170 22.00 -12.49 -3.12
N ALA A 171 22.16 -11.50 -2.25
CA ALA A 171 23.24 -10.52 -2.30
C ALA A 171 24.15 -10.72 -1.09
N ARG A 172 25.44 -10.93 -1.34
CA ARG A 172 26.47 -11.07 -0.31
C ARG A 172 27.31 -9.81 -0.22
N ASP A 173 27.87 -9.54 0.95
CA ASP A 173 28.75 -8.40 1.20
C ASP A 173 28.14 -7.09 0.66
N LEU A 174 26.89 -6.82 1.10
CA LEU A 174 26.15 -5.65 0.67
C LEU A 174 26.50 -4.48 1.58
N ASP A 175 27.21 -3.51 1.01
CA ASP A 175 27.47 -2.24 1.68
C ASP A 175 26.15 -1.60 2.12
N THR A 176 26.10 -1.21 3.38
CA THR A 176 24.91 -0.58 3.95
C THR A 176 25.32 0.52 4.92
N VAL A 177 24.33 1.24 5.41
CA VAL A 177 24.53 2.22 6.48
C VAL A 177 23.44 2.07 7.53
N VAL A 178 23.85 2.18 8.79
CA VAL A 178 22.94 2.24 9.92
C VAL A 178 22.57 3.71 10.13
N ALA A 179 21.30 4.06 9.94
CA ALA A 179 20.84 5.45 9.96
C ALA A 179 19.73 5.63 11.02
N PRO A 180 20.06 6.16 12.22
CA PRO A 180 19.07 6.39 13.28
C PRO A 180 17.92 7.33 12.88
N GLY A 181 18.15 8.21 11.90
CA GLY A 181 17.16 9.15 11.40
C GLY A 181 16.05 8.55 10.54
N LEU A 182 16.14 7.26 10.16
CA LEU A 182 15.09 6.54 9.41
C LEU A 182 13.97 5.97 10.28
N GLY A 183 14.08 6.09 11.62
CA GLY A 183 13.17 5.41 12.54
C GLY A 183 13.35 3.89 12.45
N ASP A 184 12.24 3.16 12.34
CA ASP A 184 12.22 1.69 12.25
C ASP A 184 12.23 1.15 10.82
N GLN A 185 12.42 2.02 9.81
CA GLN A 185 12.35 1.64 8.41
C GLN A 185 13.72 1.21 7.87
N ASN A 186 13.71 0.16 7.04
CA ASN A 186 14.84 -0.21 6.19
C ASN A 186 14.56 0.17 4.75
N VAL A 187 15.61 0.58 4.03
CA VAL A 187 15.54 1.07 2.65
C VAL A 187 16.53 0.30 1.82
N LEU A 188 16.06 -0.28 0.71
CA LEU A 188 16.86 -0.98 -0.27
C LEU A 188 17.12 -0.05 -1.45
N GLY A 189 18.39 0.34 -1.60
CA GLY A 189 18.83 1.38 -2.51
C GLY A 189 19.43 0.89 -3.81
N MET A 190 19.90 1.83 -4.62
CA MET A 190 20.49 1.58 -5.93
C MET A 190 21.77 0.75 -5.88
N ASN A 191 22.54 0.77 -4.78
CA ASN A 191 23.72 -0.08 -4.64
C ASN A 191 23.39 -1.58 -4.60
N PHE A 192 22.18 -1.95 -4.19
CA PHE A 192 21.65 -3.30 -4.34
C PHE A 192 21.06 -3.48 -5.74
N LEU A 193 20.14 -2.59 -6.16
CA LEU A 193 19.40 -2.77 -7.43
C LEU A 193 20.32 -2.85 -8.65
N SER A 194 21.46 -2.16 -8.61
CA SER A 194 22.47 -2.18 -9.70
C SER A 194 23.31 -3.47 -9.73
N ARG A 195 23.19 -4.35 -8.73
CA ARG A 195 23.83 -5.68 -8.72
C ARG A 195 22.97 -6.75 -9.39
N LEU A 196 21.70 -6.45 -9.67
CA LEU A 196 20.80 -7.33 -10.39
C LEU A 196 21.10 -7.30 -11.89
N GLU A 197 20.75 -8.37 -12.59
CA GLU A 197 20.80 -8.38 -14.06
C GLU A 197 19.85 -7.35 -14.64
N SER A 198 18.62 -7.31 -14.11
CA SER A 198 17.69 -6.25 -14.41
C SER A 198 16.70 -6.06 -13.27
N TRP A 199 16.15 -4.86 -13.20
CA TRP A 199 14.95 -4.57 -12.44
C TRP A 199 14.07 -3.64 -13.26
N ARG A 200 12.75 -3.80 -13.12
CA ARG A 200 11.78 -2.98 -13.85
C ARG A 200 10.44 -2.97 -13.11
N VAL A 201 9.66 -1.94 -13.38
CA VAL A 201 8.27 -1.86 -12.91
C VAL A 201 7.35 -2.02 -14.09
N GLU A 202 6.48 -3.03 -14.03
CA GLU A 202 5.43 -3.26 -15.01
C GLU A 202 4.07 -3.13 -14.33
N ARG A 203 3.29 -2.11 -14.73
CA ARG A 203 2.00 -1.77 -14.12
C ARG A 203 2.14 -1.48 -12.62
N ARG A 204 1.86 -2.47 -11.77
CA ARG A 204 1.93 -2.41 -10.31
C ARG A 204 2.82 -3.52 -9.74
N THR A 205 3.76 -4.03 -10.52
CA THR A 205 4.64 -5.12 -10.13
C THR A 205 6.08 -4.72 -10.35
N LEU A 206 6.88 -4.78 -9.29
CA LEU A 206 8.33 -4.71 -9.36
C LEU A 206 8.84 -6.10 -9.73
N ILE A 207 9.65 -6.18 -10.77
CA ILE A 207 10.25 -7.40 -11.28
C ILE A 207 11.75 -7.27 -11.12
N LEU A 208 12.35 -8.26 -10.46
CA LEU A 208 13.76 -8.29 -10.09
C LEU A 208 14.37 -9.59 -10.65
N VAL A 209 15.43 -9.45 -11.44
CA VAL A 209 16.11 -10.57 -12.10
C VAL A 209 17.55 -10.63 -11.60
N PRO A 210 17.95 -11.63 -10.80
CA PRO A 210 19.33 -11.81 -10.40
C PRO A 210 20.16 -12.43 -11.53
N HIS A 211 21.46 -12.11 -11.57
CA HIS A 211 22.41 -12.80 -12.47
C HIS A 211 22.53 -14.31 -12.20
N HIS A 212 22.29 -14.72 -10.95
CA HIS A 212 22.40 -16.09 -10.48
C HIS A 212 21.17 -16.46 -9.64
N PRO A 213 20.05 -16.83 -10.29
CA PRO A 213 18.83 -17.25 -9.60
C PRO A 213 19.10 -18.41 -8.65
N GLN A 214 18.66 -18.26 -7.40
CA GLN A 214 18.73 -19.31 -6.39
C GLN A 214 17.43 -20.13 -6.40
N PRO A 215 17.50 -21.44 -6.10
CA PRO A 215 16.30 -22.22 -5.86
C PRO A 215 15.52 -21.60 -4.68
N THR A 216 14.21 -21.45 -4.84
CA THR A 216 13.35 -21.01 -3.74
C THR A 216 13.30 -22.10 -2.69
N SER A 217 13.56 -21.75 -1.43
CA SER A 217 13.28 -22.63 -0.30
C SER A 217 11.77 -22.90 -0.27
N GLU A 218 11.33 -24.08 -0.72
CA GLU A 218 9.96 -24.54 -0.51
C GLU A 218 9.74 -24.69 1.01
N THR A 219 8.89 -23.85 1.59
CA THR A 219 8.33 -24.05 2.93
C THR A 219 6.86 -24.40 2.86
#